data_AF-A0AAD8SEX7-F1
#
_entry.id   AF-A0AAD8SEX7-F1
#
_cell.length_a   1.000
_cell.length_b   1.000
_cell.length_c   1.000
_cell.angle_alpha   90.00
_cell.angle_beta   90.00
_cell.angle_gamma   90.00
#
_symmetry.space_group_name_H-M   'P 1'
#
loop_
_entity.id
_entity.type
_entity.pdbx_description
1 polymer ?
#
loop_
_entity_poly.entity_id
_entity_poly.type
_entity_poly.pdbx_seq_one_letter_code
_entity_poly.pdbx_strand_id
1 'polypeptide(L)'
;MGGGEGSAYTRSTPVAVEFVQPSGVPILPRPSTAEKIGNRRDLTHGFHLVHAMEDQYMEDIAQGARFDDTDDEEKDENNDNLVLADYEGDDLPTIEWNREDPQLAEGTVFQMMMDCRNAITTYCILTKNDYEVIKSEPGRFTVKCPYKRCRWRLHASTMLRSTLVQIKKNSIDHTCPPRAGAPEEKSKLAKTMWLADAMIDWMRETPSLGPTRLITKIFEKFNIKYLT
;
A
#
# COMPACT_ATOMS: atom_id res chain seq x y z
N MET A 1 -74.74 20.00 29.26
CA MET A 1 -74.70 21.30 28.55
C MET A 1 -73.32 21.87 28.82
N GLY A 2 -72.40 22.10 27.90
CA GLY A 2 -72.42 22.21 26.45
C GLY A 2 -71.33 23.26 26.10
N GLY A 3 -70.48 22.96 25.11
CA GLY A 3 -69.45 23.87 24.56
C GLY A 3 -68.17 23.95 25.41
N GLY A 4 -66.95 23.91 24.88
CA GLY A 4 -66.47 24.15 23.51
C GLY A 4 -65.42 25.26 23.54
N GLU A 5 -64.28 25.03 22.85
CA GLU A 5 -63.30 26.04 22.39
C GLU A 5 -62.32 26.59 23.46
N GLY A 6 -61.00 26.64 23.30
CA GLY A 6 -60.04 26.16 22.31
C GLY A 6 -58.64 26.39 22.90
N SER A 7 -57.85 25.33 23.08
CA SER A 7 -56.48 25.45 23.60
C SER A 7 -55.52 25.74 22.44
N ALA A 8 -55.02 26.98 22.39
CA ALA A 8 -53.97 27.40 21.48
C ALA A 8 -52.63 26.77 21.91
N TYR A 9 -52.31 25.60 21.37
CA TYR A 9 -50.94 25.10 21.35
C TYR A 9 -50.16 25.87 20.27
N THR A 10 -49.35 26.83 20.69
CA THR A 10 -48.31 27.42 19.85
C THR A 10 -47.29 26.33 19.50
N ARG A 11 -47.32 25.84 18.25
CA ARG A 11 -46.24 24.98 17.73
C ARG A 11 -45.01 25.85 17.55
N SER A 12 -44.02 25.69 18.42
CA SER A 12 -42.66 26.14 18.16
C SER A 12 -42.17 25.47 16.87
N THR A 13 -41.81 26.28 15.88
CA THR A 13 -41.17 25.81 14.66
C THR A 13 -39.79 25.24 15.00
N PRO A 14 -39.48 23.98 14.66
CA PRO A 14 -38.11 23.50 14.77
C PRO A 14 -37.27 24.22 13.71
N VAL A 15 -36.26 24.96 14.18
CA VAL A 15 -35.16 25.48 13.37
C VAL A 15 -34.45 24.28 12.75
N ALA A 16 -34.48 24.17 11.42
CA ALA A 16 -33.74 23.16 10.71
C ALA A 16 -32.24 23.41 10.90
N VAL A 17 -31.56 22.47 11.56
CA VAL A 17 -30.10 22.46 11.67
C VAL A 17 -29.57 21.93 10.35
N GLU A 18 -29.02 22.80 9.51
CA GLU A 18 -28.28 22.38 8.32
C GLU A 18 -26.99 21.66 8.75
N PHE A 19 -26.93 20.35 8.53
CA PHE A 19 -25.70 19.59 8.56
C PHE A 19 -25.11 19.54 7.15
N VAL A 20 -24.05 20.31 6.94
CA VAL A 20 -23.19 20.24 5.75
C VAL A 20 -22.12 19.17 5.97
N GLN A 21 -22.00 18.20 5.05
CA GLN A 21 -20.84 17.31 4.92
C GLN A 21 -20.49 17.02 3.45
N PRO A 22 -19.22 16.67 3.16
CA PRO A 22 -18.54 17.03 1.93
C PRO A 22 -18.33 15.81 1.04
N SER A 23 -19.23 15.59 0.10
CA SER A 23 -18.97 14.74 -1.06
C SER A 23 -20.00 15.12 -2.11
N GLY A 24 -19.57 15.86 -3.14
CA GLY A 24 -20.42 16.36 -4.22
C GLY A 24 -20.95 15.29 -5.17
N VAL A 25 -21.46 14.16 -4.64
CA VAL A 25 -22.10 13.10 -5.41
C VAL A 25 -23.61 13.24 -5.26
N PRO A 26 -24.37 13.60 -6.31
CA PRO A 26 -25.81 13.68 -6.23
C PRO A 26 -26.42 12.29 -6.04
N ILE A 27 -27.35 12.15 -5.09
CA ILE A 27 -28.19 10.96 -4.96
C ILE A 27 -29.17 10.94 -6.14
N LEU A 28 -29.02 10.00 -7.07
CA LEU A 28 -29.99 9.81 -8.16
C LEU A 28 -31.35 9.34 -7.57
N PRO A 29 -32.47 10.02 -7.85
CA PRO A 29 -33.78 9.54 -7.43
C PRO A 29 -34.15 8.28 -8.19
N ARG A 30 -34.65 7.26 -7.47
CA ARG A 30 -35.20 6.03 -8.05
C ARG A 30 -36.44 6.39 -8.89
N PRO A 31 -36.55 6.01 -10.16
CA PRO A 31 -37.73 6.35 -10.96
C PRO A 31 -38.94 5.55 -10.48
N SER A 32 -39.92 6.26 -9.92
CA SER A 32 -41.30 5.80 -9.76
C SER A 32 -41.98 5.74 -11.13
N THR A 33 -42.78 4.71 -11.33
CA THR A 33 -43.46 4.39 -12.59
C THR A 33 -44.39 5.48 -13.12
N ALA A 34 -44.35 5.60 -14.46
CA ALA A 34 -45.35 6.14 -15.39
C ALA A 34 -45.49 7.67 -15.51
N GLU A 35 -45.15 8.21 -16.69
CA GLU A 35 -46.14 8.73 -17.66
C GLU A 35 -45.47 9.06 -19.02
N LYS A 36 -46.29 9.16 -20.06
CA LYS A 36 -46.03 8.86 -21.48
C LYS A 36 -45.64 10.07 -22.35
N ILE A 37 -45.06 9.72 -23.52
CA ILE A 37 -44.96 10.44 -24.82
C ILE A 37 -43.74 11.37 -25.00
N GLY A 38 -42.79 10.93 -25.84
CA GLY A 38 -41.68 11.70 -26.39
C GLY A 38 -40.94 10.89 -27.47
N ASN A 39 -40.38 11.54 -28.48
CA ASN A 39 -40.16 11.02 -29.85
C ASN A 39 -39.02 9.98 -30.00
N ARG A 40 -39.12 9.06 -30.99
CA ARG A 40 -38.15 7.97 -31.27
C ARG A 40 -36.72 8.42 -31.67
N ARG A 41 -36.47 9.73 -31.82
CA ARG A 41 -35.17 10.31 -32.20
C ARG A 41 -34.31 10.77 -31.01
N ASP A 42 -34.89 10.87 -29.81
CA ASP A 42 -34.18 11.33 -28.61
C ASP A 42 -33.46 10.19 -27.86
N LEU A 43 -33.94 8.95 -28.03
CA LEU A 43 -33.32 7.77 -27.39
C LEU A 43 -31.94 7.43 -27.97
N THR A 44 -31.72 7.66 -29.27
CA THR A 44 -30.43 7.39 -29.93
C THR A 44 -29.34 8.37 -29.51
N HIS A 45 -29.74 9.62 -29.21
CA HIS A 45 -28.82 10.66 -28.76
C HIS A 45 -28.45 10.47 -27.28
N GLY A 46 -29.43 10.10 -26.44
CA GLY A 46 -29.17 9.70 -25.05
C GLY A 46 -28.27 8.46 -24.94
N PHE A 47 -28.43 7.48 -25.83
CA PHE A 47 -27.58 6.28 -25.89
C PHE A 47 -26.13 6.58 -26.32
N HIS A 48 -25.92 7.51 -27.24
CA HIS A 48 -24.57 7.97 -27.61
C HIS A 48 -23.89 8.77 -26.49
N LEU A 49 -24.66 9.58 -25.75
CA LEU A 49 -24.13 10.39 -24.65
C LEU A 49 -23.72 9.54 -23.44
N VAL A 50 -24.47 8.48 -23.11
CA VAL A 50 -24.06 7.55 -22.04
C VAL A 50 -22.82 6.76 -22.41
N HIS A 51 -22.70 6.28 -23.65
CA HIS A 51 -21.48 5.61 -24.12
C HIS A 51 -20.28 6.56 -24.14
N ALA A 52 -20.45 7.80 -24.58
CA ALA A 52 -19.39 8.79 -24.54
C ALA A 52 -18.96 9.13 -23.10
N MET A 53 -19.90 9.20 -22.15
CA MET A 53 -19.57 9.40 -20.73
C MET A 53 -18.91 8.17 -20.08
N GLU A 54 -19.30 6.97 -20.48
CA GLU A 54 -18.68 5.71 -20.03
C GLU A 54 -17.27 5.54 -20.61
N ASP A 55 -17.08 5.84 -21.90
CA ASP A 55 -15.78 5.80 -22.57
C ASP A 55 -14.84 6.84 -21.96
N GLN A 56 -15.34 8.06 -21.69
CA GLN A 56 -14.58 9.11 -21.03
C GLN A 56 -14.23 8.76 -19.58
N TYR A 57 -15.11 8.07 -18.85
CA TYR A 57 -14.83 7.58 -17.50
C TYR A 57 -13.77 6.46 -17.50
N MET A 58 -13.81 5.57 -18.48
CA MET A 58 -12.80 4.51 -18.66
C MET A 58 -11.44 5.08 -19.09
N GLU A 59 -11.45 6.12 -19.92
CA GLU A 59 -10.25 6.85 -20.35
C GLU A 59 -9.63 7.64 -19.19
N ASP A 60 -10.45 8.30 -18.36
CA ASP A 60 -10.00 8.99 -17.13
C ASP A 60 -9.42 8.02 -16.08
N ILE A 61 -10.00 6.81 -15.93
CA ILE A 61 -9.40 5.75 -15.10
C ILE A 61 -8.04 5.31 -15.69
N ALA A 62 -7.95 5.16 -17.01
CA ALA A 62 -6.70 4.78 -17.67
C ALA A 62 -5.63 5.89 -17.57
N GLN A 63 -6.03 7.16 -17.57
CA GLN A 63 -5.13 8.32 -17.43
C GLN A 63 -4.73 8.60 -15.97
N GLY A 64 -5.61 8.31 -15.01
CA GLY A 64 -5.31 8.36 -13.57
C GLY A 64 -4.44 7.18 -13.11
N ALA A 65 -4.48 6.06 -13.81
CA ALA A 65 -3.59 4.91 -13.62
C ALA A 65 -2.24 5.06 -14.34
N ARG A 66 -1.77 6.30 -14.54
CA ARG A 66 -0.41 6.54 -15.00
C ARG A 66 0.53 6.25 -13.85
N PHE A 67 0.92 4.98 -13.73
CA PHE A 67 2.02 4.57 -12.86
C PHE A 67 3.21 5.45 -13.24
N ASP A 68 3.62 6.30 -12.31
CA ASP A 68 4.91 6.97 -12.40
C ASP A 68 5.93 5.89 -12.72
N ASP A 69 6.76 6.12 -13.74
CA ASP A 69 7.75 5.14 -14.16
C ASP A 69 8.51 4.70 -12.90
N THR A 70 8.55 3.39 -12.61
CA THR A 70 9.33 2.87 -11.49
C THR A 70 10.71 3.47 -11.55
N ASP A 71 11.14 4.12 -10.47
CA ASP A 71 12.44 4.80 -10.42
C ASP A 71 13.54 3.81 -10.81
N ASP A 72 14.59 4.27 -11.48
CA ASP A 72 15.61 3.41 -12.06
C ASP A 72 16.26 2.50 -10.99
N GLU A 73 16.37 3.00 -9.75
CA GLU A 73 16.80 2.22 -8.59
C GLU A 73 15.89 1.01 -8.26
N GLU A 74 14.57 1.15 -8.39
CA GLU A 74 13.63 0.04 -8.14
C GLU A 74 13.68 -0.99 -9.27
N LYS A 75 13.91 -0.55 -10.52
CA LYS A 75 14.09 -1.46 -11.65
C LYS A 75 15.36 -2.30 -11.51
N ASP A 76 16.47 -1.69 -11.11
CA ASP A 76 17.74 -2.40 -10.88
C ASP A 76 17.62 -3.43 -9.75
N GLU A 77 16.99 -3.05 -8.62
CA GLU A 77 16.71 -3.97 -7.52
C GLU A 77 15.84 -5.16 -7.94
N ASN A 78 14.88 -4.93 -8.84
CA ASN A 78 14.01 -5.99 -9.38
C ASN A 78 14.78 -6.91 -10.34
N ASN A 79 15.65 -6.36 -11.19
CA ASN A 79 16.49 -7.16 -12.09
C ASN A 79 17.52 -7.99 -11.31
N ASP A 80 18.13 -7.42 -10.25
CA ASP A 80 18.98 -8.17 -9.34
C ASP A 80 18.25 -9.34 -8.69
N ASN A 81 16.92 -9.29 -8.61
CA ASN A 81 16.15 -10.36 -8.01
C ASN A 81 16.00 -11.59 -8.93
N LEU A 82 16.39 -11.49 -10.20
CA LEU A 82 16.43 -12.61 -11.13
C LEU A 82 17.65 -13.50 -10.84
N VAL A 83 17.50 -14.40 -9.86
CA VAL A 83 18.48 -15.46 -9.64
C VAL A 83 18.31 -16.50 -10.75
N LEU A 84 19.26 -16.59 -11.67
CA LEU A 84 19.39 -17.72 -12.61
C LEU A 84 19.71 -18.98 -11.79
N ALA A 85 18.68 -19.72 -11.44
CA ALA A 85 18.82 -20.98 -10.74
C ALA A 85 18.95 -22.12 -11.76
N ASP A 86 20.18 -22.57 -12.02
CA ASP A 86 20.44 -23.88 -12.65
C ASP A 86 20.21 -25.04 -11.65
N TYR A 87 19.43 -24.83 -10.60
CA TYR A 87 19.21 -25.81 -9.54
C TYR A 87 17.85 -26.48 -9.71
N GLU A 88 17.85 -27.60 -10.42
CA GLU A 88 16.71 -28.49 -10.67
C GLU A 88 16.44 -29.39 -9.45
N GLY A 89 16.21 -28.77 -8.29
CA GLY A 89 15.93 -29.47 -7.03
C GLY A 89 14.55 -29.10 -6.49
N ASP A 90 13.57 -29.99 -6.67
CA ASP A 90 12.18 -29.81 -6.20
C ASP A 90 12.01 -29.79 -4.66
N ASP A 91 13.09 -29.99 -3.89
CA ASP A 91 13.09 -30.14 -2.43
C ASP A 91 13.70 -28.94 -1.67
N LEU A 92 13.59 -27.70 -2.18
CA LEU A 92 13.98 -26.55 -1.37
C LEU A 92 12.95 -26.29 -0.26
N PRO A 93 13.39 -26.16 1.01
CA PRO A 93 12.47 -25.84 2.09
C PRO A 93 11.84 -24.46 1.84
N THR A 94 10.52 -24.39 2.00
CA THR A 94 9.83 -23.09 2.10
C THR A 94 10.21 -22.48 3.43
N ILE A 95 10.98 -21.39 3.40
CA ILE A 95 11.43 -20.68 4.61
C ILE A 95 10.58 -19.43 4.76
N GLU A 96 9.65 -19.46 5.70
CA GLU A 96 8.88 -18.29 6.09
C GLU A 96 9.63 -17.48 7.14
N TRP A 97 9.57 -16.15 7.04
CA TRP A 97 10.16 -15.22 8.01
C TRP A 97 9.06 -14.35 8.62
N ASN A 98 9.27 -13.93 9.87
CA ASN A 98 8.28 -13.14 10.59
C ASN A 98 8.28 -11.68 10.10
N ARG A 99 7.19 -11.27 9.41
CA ARG A 99 7.00 -9.88 8.94
C ARG A 99 6.70 -8.87 10.05
N GLU A 100 6.35 -9.33 11.24
CA GLU A 100 6.07 -8.45 12.39
C GLU A 100 7.31 -8.21 13.26
N ASP A 101 8.24 -9.17 13.26
CA ASP A 101 9.50 -9.11 14.00
C ASP A 101 10.62 -9.85 13.24
N PRO A 102 11.15 -9.24 12.16
CA PRO A 102 12.16 -9.87 11.32
C PRO A 102 13.49 -10.04 12.07
N GLN A 103 13.93 -11.29 12.20
CA GLN A 103 15.18 -11.65 12.87
C GLN A 103 16.37 -11.52 11.92
N LEU A 104 17.21 -10.50 12.10
CA LEU A 104 18.38 -10.26 11.25
C LEU A 104 19.71 -10.75 11.86
N ALA A 105 19.67 -11.69 12.80
CA ALA A 105 20.89 -12.23 13.41
C ALA A 105 21.82 -12.86 12.36
N GLU A 106 23.13 -12.84 12.65
CA GLU A 106 24.09 -13.57 11.82
C GLU A 106 23.73 -15.06 11.79
N GLY A 107 23.65 -15.62 10.59
CA GLY A 107 23.22 -16.99 10.36
C GLY A 107 21.76 -17.15 9.93
N THR A 108 20.90 -16.12 10.08
CA THR A 108 19.51 -16.18 9.57
C THR A 108 19.52 -16.47 8.07
N VAL A 109 18.64 -17.37 7.63
CA VAL A 109 18.49 -17.79 6.23
C VAL A 109 17.12 -17.35 5.70
N PHE A 110 17.10 -16.92 4.45
CA PHE A 110 15.93 -16.57 3.66
C PHE A 110 15.88 -17.43 2.40
N GLN A 111 14.66 -17.67 1.90
CA GLN A 111 14.46 -18.49 0.71
C GLN A 111 15.00 -17.79 -0.54
N MET A 112 14.74 -16.49 -0.68
CA MET A 112 15.24 -15.68 -1.81
C MET A 112 15.86 -14.37 -1.35
N MET A 113 16.58 -13.71 -2.26
CA MET A 113 17.14 -12.38 -2.00
C MET A 113 16.05 -11.33 -1.73
N MET A 114 14.88 -11.46 -2.38
CA MET A 114 13.73 -10.57 -2.13
C MET A 114 13.26 -10.65 -0.68
N ASP A 115 13.11 -11.87 -0.14
CA ASP A 115 12.70 -12.08 1.24
C ASP A 115 13.70 -11.44 2.21
N CYS A 116 15.00 -11.60 1.91
CA CYS A 116 16.06 -10.96 2.69
C CYS A 116 15.95 -9.43 2.64
N ARG A 117 15.74 -8.84 1.46
CA ARG A 117 15.57 -7.38 1.30
C ARG A 117 14.33 -6.90 2.06
N ASN A 118 13.19 -7.56 1.89
CA ASN A 118 11.95 -7.22 2.57
C ASN A 118 12.08 -7.32 4.09
N ALA A 119 12.76 -8.36 4.61
CA ALA A 119 13.02 -8.49 6.04
C ALA A 119 13.89 -7.35 6.58
N ILE A 120 14.94 -6.96 5.85
CA ILE A 120 15.81 -5.83 6.22
C ILE A 120 15.03 -4.51 6.21
N THR A 121 14.21 -4.29 5.18
CA THR A 121 13.34 -3.11 5.06
C THR A 121 12.34 -3.04 6.20
N THR A 122 11.64 -4.13 6.48
CA THR A 122 10.69 -4.22 7.57
C THR A 122 11.35 -3.95 8.91
N TYR A 123 12.53 -4.52 9.18
CA TYR A 123 13.30 -4.26 10.41
C TYR A 123 13.60 -2.76 10.57
N CYS A 124 14.10 -2.11 9.51
CA CYS A 124 14.44 -0.69 9.55
C CYS A 124 13.19 0.18 9.74
N ILE A 125 12.08 -0.13 9.09
CA ILE A 125 10.80 0.56 9.26
C ILE A 125 10.30 0.45 10.70
N LEU A 126 10.30 -0.75 11.28
CA LEU A 126 9.82 -1.00 12.64
C LEU A 126 10.70 -0.32 13.70
N THR A 127 12.02 -0.35 13.51
CA THR A 127 12.99 0.35 14.38
C THR A 127 13.05 1.85 14.11
N LYS A 128 12.33 2.33 13.08
CA LYS A 128 12.33 3.71 12.58
C LYS A 128 13.75 4.19 12.24
N ASN A 129 14.57 3.29 11.72
CA ASN A 129 15.87 3.56 11.17
C ASN A 129 15.82 3.53 9.63
N ASP A 130 16.91 3.95 9.00
CA ASP A 130 17.03 4.00 7.55
C ASP A 130 18.29 3.25 7.13
N TYR A 131 18.36 2.83 5.86
CA TYR A 131 19.53 2.21 5.28
C TYR A 131 19.82 2.74 3.88
N GLU A 132 21.09 2.72 3.50
CA GLU A 132 21.55 2.95 2.13
C GLU A 132 22.17 1.66 1.59
N VAL A 133 21.87 1.36 0.33
CA VAL A 133 22.45 0.22 -0.38
C VAL A 133 23.90 0.56 -0.72
N ILE A 134 24.84 -0.25 -0.25
CA ILE A 134 26.24 -0.17 -0.66
C ILE A 134 26.46 -1.01 -1.90
N LYS A 135 25.85 -2.19 -1.93
CA LYS A 135 26.01 -3.16 -2.99
C LYS A 135 24.78 -4.05 -3.09
N SER A 136 24.15 -4.06 -4.25
CA SER A 136 23.12 -5.02 -4.65
C SER A 136 23.59 -5.72 -5.91
N GLU A 137 23.52 -7.04 -5.89
CA GLU A 137 23.77 -7.95 -7.00
C GLU A 137 22.87 -9.18 -6.75
N PRO A 138 22.61 -10.05 -7.74
CA PRO A 138 21.72 -11.20 -7.55
C PRO A 138 22.09 -12.14 -6.41
N GLY A 139 23.37 -12.34 -6.17
CA GLY A 139 23.89 -13.20 -5.09
C GLY A 139 24.30 -12.46 -3.81
N ARG A 140 24.16 -11.13 -3.75
CA ARG A 140 24.78 -10.34 -2.67
C ARG A 140 24.03 -9.05 -2.39
N PHE A 141 23.73 -8.81 -1.12
CA PHE A 141 23.12 -7.58 -0.65
C PHE A 141 23.87 -7.02 0.55
N THR A 142 24.25 -5.75 0.49
CA THR A 142 25.02 -5.07 1.53
C THR A 142 24.49 -3.67 1.75
N VAL A 143 24.13 -3.37 3.00
CA VAL A 143 23.54 -2.10 3.39
C VAL A 143 24.27 -1.51 4.60
N LYS A 144 24.17 -0.20 4.77
CA LYS A 144 24.61 0.50 5.99
C LYS A 144 23.58 1.55 6.40
N CYS A 145 23.67 2.01 7.64
CA CYS A 145 22.91 3.18 8.05
C CYS A 145 23.50 4.45 7.40
N PRO A 146 22.69 5.35 6.81
CA PRO A 146 23.18 6.60 6.22
C PRO A 146 23.65 7.62 7.27
N TYR A 147 23.29 7.43 8.55
CA TYR A 147 23.74 8.31 9.62
C TYR A 147 25.23 8.13 9.89
N LYS A 148 26.04 9.16 9.62
CA LYS A 148 27.52 9.12 9.66
C LYS A 148 28.14 8.56 10.95
N ARG A 149 27.47 8.70 12.11
CA ARG A 149 27.96 8.19 13.40
C ARG A 149 27.44 6.80 13.75
N CYS A 150 26.49 6.27 12.98
CA CYS A 150 26.02 4.91 13.12
C CYS A 150 26.99 3.96 12.42
N ARG A 151 27.29 2.84 13.06
CA ARG A 151 28.17 1.79 12.51
C ARG A 151 27.40 0.57 12.02
N TRP A 152 26.07 0.62 12.05
CA TRP A 152 25.23 -0.48 11.60
C TRP A 152 25.49 -0.74 10.11
N ARG A 153 25.82 -1.99 9.82
CA ARG A 153 26.12 -2.50 8.48
C ARG A 153 25.74 -3.97 8.45
N LEU A 154 24.98 -4.34 7.43
CA LEU A 154 24.51 -5.71 7.24
C LEU A 154 25.00 -6.23 5.89
N HIS A 155 25.43 -7.49 5.89
CA HIS A 155 25.84 -8.20 4.69
C HIS A 155 25.13 -9.54 4.60
N ALA A 156 24.47 -9.78 3.46
CA ALA A 156 23.83 -11.02 3.10
C ALA A 156 24.36 -11.51 1.75
N SER A 157 24.42 -12.83 1.59
CA SER A 157 24.78 -13.43 0.31
C SER A 157 24.06 -14.76 0.12
N THR A 158 23.91 -15.17 -1.14
CA THR A 158 23.52 -16.54 -1.46
C THR A 158 24.55 -17.53 -0.90
N MET A 159 24.06 -18.69 -0.49
CA MET A 159 24.89 -19.80 -0.04
C MET A 159 25.52 -20.50 -1.25
N LEU A 160 26.68 -21.13 -1.03
CA LEU A 160 27.39 -21.81 -2.11
C LEU A 160 26.51 -22.94 -2.67
N ARG A 161 26.31 -22.94 -4.00
CA ARG A 161 25.49 -23.94 -4.73
C ARG A 161 24.04 -24.05 -4.21
N SER A 162 23.47 -22.95 -3.74
CA SER A 162 22.09 -22.86 -3.29
C SER A 162 21.50 -21.51 -3.66
N THR A 163 20.17 -21.44 -3.78
CA THR A 163 19.43 -20.18 -3.94
C THR A 163 19.13 -19.52 -2.59
N LEU A 164 19.33 -20.24 -1.47
CA LEU A 164 19.13 -19.72 -0.13
C LEU A 164 20.09 -18.58 0.17
N VAL A 165 19.58 -17.54 0.83
CA VAL A 165 20.33 -16.34 1.20
C VAL A 165 20.57 -16.34 2.70
N GLN A 166 21.79 -16.06 3.14
CA GLN A 166 22.13 -16.01 4.56
C GLN A 166 22.68 -14.64 4.96
N ILE A 167 22.27 -14.15 6.14
CA ILE A 167 22.92 -13.02 6.80
C ILE A 167 24.31 -13.47 7.25
N LYS A 168 25.34 -12.97 6.57
CA LYS A 168 26.74 -13.30 6.85
C LYS A 168 27.35 -12.43 7.93
N LYS A 169 26.82 -11.21 8.12
CA LYS A 169 27.32 -10.28 9.12
C LYS A 169 26.22 -9.31 9.53
N ASN A 170 25.92 -9.27 10.83
CA ASN A 170 25.08 -8.24 11.45
C ASN A 170 25.45 -8.11 12.95
N SER A 171 26.59 -7.49 13.25
CA SER A 171 27.19 -7.57 14.59
C SER A 171 26.98 -6.33 15.47
N ILE A 172 26.43 -5.24 14.94
CA ILE A 172 26.28 -3.97 15.68
C ILE A 172 24.90 -3.42 15.34
N ASP A 173 24.03 -3.32 16.34
CA ASP A 173 22.72 -2.67 16.21
C ASP A 173 22.84 -1.18 15.87
N HIS A 174 21.75 -0.59 15.41
CA HIS A 174 21.70 0.86 15.21
C HIS A 174 22.05 1.59 16.51
N THR A 175 23.09 2.43 16.43
CA THR A 175 23.49 3.37 17.50
C THR A 175 23.00 4.79 17.24
N CYS A 176 22.28 4.99 16.14
CA CYS A 176 21.62 6.26 15.85
C CYS A 176 20.28 6.34 16.57
N PRO A 177 19.85 7.55 16.96
CA PRO A 177 18.47 7.74 17.37
C PRO A 177 17.54 7.30 16.22
N PRO A 178 16.37 6.73 16.53
CA PRO A 178 15.31 6.55 15.55
C PRO A 178 15.06 7.87 14.81
N ARG A 179 14.62 7.83 13.56
CA ARG A 179 14.25 9.00 12.74
C ARG A 179 13.05 9.72 13.38
N ALA A 180 13.30 10.42 14.48
CA ALA A 180 12.38 11.29 15.16
C ALA A 180 12.64 12.71 14.63
N GLY A 181 11.75 13.20 13.77
CA GLY A 181 11.74 14.63 13.39
C GLY A 181 12.35 15.01 12.04
N ALA A 182 12.61 14.07 11.13
CA ALA A 182 12.63 14.46 9.72
C ALA A 182 11.16 14.74 9.31
N PRO A 183 10.89 15.76 8.48
CA PRO A 183 9.54 16.01 7.96
C PRO A 183 8.98 14.71 7.37
N GLU A 184 7.66 14.59 7.35
CA GLU A 184 6.87 13.45 6.88
C GLU A 184 7.08 13.08 5.40
N GLU A 185 8.34 12.99 4.97
CA GLU A 185 8.74 12.40 3.71
C GLU A 185 8.37 10.92 3.77
N LYS A 186 7.68 10.49 2.71
CA LYS A 186 7.44 9.09 2.36
C LYS A 186 8.68 8.26 2.72
N SER A 187 8.49 7.15 3.43
CA SER A 187 9.60 6.24 3.74
C SER A 187 10.24 5.80 2.43
N LYS A 188 11.49 6.22 2.19
CA LYS A 188 12.24 5.84 0.97
C LYS A 188 12.44 4.33 0.85
N LEU A 189 12.38 3.64 1.98
CA LEU A 189 12.52 2.19 2.06
C LEU A 189 11.25 1.45 1.65
N ALA A 190 10.08 2.07 1.82
CA ALA A 190 8.79 1.43 1.60
C ALA A 190 8.37 1.52 0.12
N LYS A 191 9.20 0.95 -0.75
CA LYS A 191 8.99 0.85 -2.21
C LYS A 191 7.77 -0.03 -2.55
N THR A 192 7.32 0.03 -3.80
CA THR A 192 6.11 -0.68 -4.27
C THR A 192 6.20 -2.19 -4.03
N MET A 193 7.37 -2.79 -4.29
CA MET A 193 7.60 -4.22 -4.05
C MET A 193 7.49 -4.62 -2.58
N TRP A 194 8.05 -3.81 -1.67
CA TRP A 194 7.91 -4.06 -0.23
C TRP A 194 6.46 -3.90 0.21
N LEU A 195 5.77 -2.87 -0.32
CA LEU A 195 4.37 -2.62 -0.02
C LEU A 195 3.49 -3.80 -0.44
N ALA A 196 3.73 -4.35 -1.63
CA ALA A 196 3.04 -5.54 -2.12
C ALA A 196 3.26 -6.73 -1.17
N ASP A 197 4.52 -7.03 -0.78
CA ASP A 197 4.82 -8.11 0.15
C ASP A 197 4.16 -7.92 1.52
N ALA A 198 4.20 -6.69 2.06
CA ALA A 198 3.57 -6.36 3.34
C ALA A 198 2.04 -6.55 3.34
N MET A 199 1.39 -6.40 2.18
CA MET A 199 -0.05 -6.53 2.02
C MET A 199 -0.53 -7.97 1.72
N ILE A 200 0.36 -8.86 1.25
CA ILE A 200 0.01 -10.22 0.79
C ILE A 200 -0.76 -10.99 1.86
N ASP A 201 -0.29 -10.98 3.11
CA ASP A 201 -0.91 -11.77 4.18
C ASP A 201 -2.31 -11.24 4.52
N TRP A 202 -2.51 -9.92 4.50
CA TRP A 202 -3.84 -9.33 4.74
C TRP A 202 -4.83 -9.63 3.63
N MET A 203 -4.37 -9.69 2.38
CA MET A 203 -5.22 -10.08 1.26
C MET A 203 -5.59 -11.56 1.32
N ARG A 204 -4.68 -12.42 1.81
CA ARG A 204 -4.94 -13.86 2.01
C ARG A 204 -5.94 -14.10 3.15
N GLU A 205 -5.78 -13.38 4.26
CA GLU A 205 -6.68 -13.46 5.41
C GLU A 205 -8.05 -12.85 5.15
N THR A 206 -8.11 -11.71 4.43
CA THR A 206 -9.35 -11.00 4.12
C THR A 206 -9.40 -10.63 2.63
N PRO A 207 -9.83 -11.55 1.74
CA PRO A 207 -9.83 -11.30 0.29
C PRO A 207 -10.74 -10.16 -0.17
N SER A 208 -11.70 -9.73 0.65
CA SER A 208 -12.60 -8.60 0.36
C SER A 208 -12.04 -7.24 0.80
N LEU A 209 -10.78 -7.20 1.27
CA LEU A 209 -10.17 -5.97 1.76
C LEU A 209 -9.84 -5.03 0.61
N GLY A 210 -10.62 -3.96 0.48
CA GLY A 210 -10.42 -2.97 -0.58
C GLY A 210 -9.16 -2.11 -0.42
N PRO A 211 -8.68 -1.46 -1.50
CA PRO A 211 -7.44 -0.67 -1.53
C PRO A 211 -7.35 0.39 -0.43
N THR A 212 -8.43 1.13 -0.17
CA THR A 212 -8.45 2.17 0.87
C THR A 212 -8.16 1.62 2.26
N ARG A 213 -8.69 0.42 2.58
CA ARG A 213 -8.45 -0.23 3.87
C ARG A 213 -7.03 -0.73 4.00
N LEU A 214 -6.44 -1.23 2.91
CA LEU A 214 -5.03 -1.63 2.87
C LEU A 214 -4.09 -0.45 3.13
N ILE A 215 -4.32 0.69 2.46
CA ILE A 215 -3.57 1.93 2.69
C ILE A 215 -3.70 2.39 4.14
N THR A 216 -4.91 2.33 4.69
CA THR A 216 -5.16 2.69 6.09
C THR A 216 -4.38 1.78 7.05
N LYS A 217 -4.39 0.46 6.83
CA LYS A 217 -3.63 -0.50 7.64
C LYS A 217 -2.12 -0.25 7.59
N ILE A 218 -1.57 0.10 6.43
CA ILE A 218 -0.14 0.44 6.29
C ILE A 218 0.21 1.67 7.13
N PHE A 219 -0.62 2.71 7.04
CA PHE A 219 -0.42 3.91 7.84
C PHE A 219 -0.50 3.60 9.34
N GLU A 220 -1.50 2.84 9.78
CA GLU A 220 -1.66 2.46 11.19
C GLU A 220 -0.50 1.60 11.71
N LYS A 221 -0.05 0.60 10.95
CA LYS A 221 0.99 -0.34 11.39
C LYS A 221 2.40 0.24 11.32
N PHE A 222 2.71 0.95 10.24
CA PHE A 222 4.08 1.36 9.93
C PHE A 222 4.28 2.88 10.00
N ASN A 223 3.21 3.67 10.19
CA ASN A 223 3.25 5.13 10.19
C ASN A 223 3.85 5.71 8.90
N ILE A 224 3.56 5.06 7.76
CA ILE A 224 4.00 5.47 6.42
C ILE A 224 2.82 6.11 5.68
N LYS A 225 3.00 7.36 5.24
CA LYS A 225 2.01 8.06 4.41
C LYS A 225 2.28 7.77 2.94
N TYR A 226 1.30 7.20 2.25
CA TYR A 226 1.25 7.17 0.80
C TYR A 226 0.26 8.25 0.35
N LEU A 227 0.70 9.13 -0.57
CA LEU A 227 -0.20 10.09 -1.20
C LEU A 227 -1.09 9.32 -2.18
N THR A 228 -2.40 9.38 -1.96
CA THR A 228 -3.45 9.13 -2.96
C THR A 228 -3.66 10.37 -3.80
#